data_AF-A0A8A1M3B9-F1
#
_entry.id   AF-A0A8A1M3B9-F1
#
_cell.length_a   1.000
_cell.length_b   1.000
_cell.length_c   1.000
_cell.angle_alpha   90.00
_cell.angle_beta   90.00
_cell.angle_gamma   90.00
#
_symmetry.space_group_name_H-M   'P 1'
#
loop_
_entity.id
_entity.type
_entity.pdbx_description
1 polymer ?
#
loop_
_entity_poly.entity_id
_entity_poly.type
_entity_poly.pdbx_seq_one_letter_code
_entity_poly.pdbx_strand_id
1 'polypeptide(L)'
;MLDHETIPGFEDVHFQNEWNLFRSRTKVKPEPLEKSLRPPSPKRRAQVSPRNITSLLSSTLFVLDLYDVHSIITTQILAQLLYWLGVELFNRIMTTRRYLARTKAMQIRMNVSALEDWARNNNRQPEHYENGSTLCSGETTVDSARKYLAPVIQLLQWLQCFSSLGDDTDSLTMTLQQLQQLTPSQLLHAVRHYRPEVGEKGLPKAAMKYLLEVRKEPSLLAQIHHPQSPITQPEEKVLPRLPPAADSKSTLQTTTNTHPSDDKPPRTISADGGSAAEPPTQYPTKNHQSTNAITQSPPSSSPPGPPSVYSLKPDPGTILLNPTSTLPFSLPTNTDMLVSYGAGFGGVNRERARKYIPTVPTEFLNKFDRGES
;
A
#
# COMPACT_ATOMS: atom_id res chain seq x y z
N MET A 1 -12.00 -8.96 -15.59
CA MET A 1 -11.86 -7.60 -14.99
C MET A 1 -12.73 -6.57 -15.70
N LEU A 2 -12.40 -6.16 -16.93
CA LEU A 2 -13.07 -4.99 -17.53
C LEU A 2 -14.52 -5.26 -17.99
N ASP A 3 -14.77 -6.41 -18.61
CA ASP A 3 -16.06 -6.73 -19.22
C ASP A 3 -17.00 -7.57 -18.33
N HIS A 4 -16.60 -7.92 -17.10
CA HIS A 4 -17.41 -8.78 -16.24
C HIS A 4 -18.50 -7.99 -15.50
N GLU A 5 -19.77 -8.33 -15.70
CA GLU A 5 -20.91 -7.61 -15.14
C GLU A 5 -21.39 -8.23 -13.83
N THR A 6 -21.16 -7.53 -12.72
CA THR A 6 -21.59 -7.89 -11.36
C THR A 6 -22.95 -7.33 -10.99
N ILE A 7 -23.35 -6.21 -11.60
CA ILE A 7 -24.60 -5.50 -11.35
C ILE A 7 -25.50 -5.68 -12.58
N PRO A 8 -26.65 -6.37 -12.48
CA PRO A 8 -27.59 -6.51 -13.59
C PRO A 8 -28.31 -5.18 -13.87
N GLY A 9 -28.66 -4.94 -15.13
CA GLY A 9 -29.41 -3.75 -15.57
C GLY A 9 -28.58 -2.62 -16.20
N PHE A 10 -27.24 -2.70 -16.17
CA PHE A 10 -26.38 -1.70 -16.82
C PHE A 10 -26.39 -1.74 -18.38
N GLU A 11 -27.10 -2.68 -19.00
CA GLU A 11 -27.34 -2.68 -20.45
C GLU A 11 -28.23 -1.50 -20.91
N ASP A 12 -29.08 -0.98 -20.02
CA ASP A 12 -30.05 0.09 -20.31
C ASP A 12 -29.49 1.53 -20.16
N VAL A 13 -28.21 1.68 -19.81
CA VAL A 13 -27.58 3.01 -19.65
C VAL A 13 -27.60 3.78 -20.96
N HIS A 14 -28.21 4.98 -20.94
CA HIS A 14 -28.27 5.88 -22.07
C HIS A 14 -27.14 6.92 -21.99
N PHE A 15 -26.50 7.17 -23.13
CA PHE A 15 -25.39 8.12 -23.27
C PHE A 15 -25.83 9.34 -24.05
N GLN A 16 -25.24 10.49 -23.74
CA GLN A 16 -25.53 11.74 -24.44
C GLN A 16 -25.06 11.67 -25.89
N ASN A 17 -25.80 12.33 -26.78
CA ASN A 17 -25.57 12.37 -28.22
C ASN A 17 -25.71 11.02 -28.97
N GLU A 18 -26.17 9.96 -28.30
CA GLU A 18 -26.45 8.66 -28.91
C GLU A 18 -27.95 8.46 -29.17
N TRP A 19 -28.39 8.83 -30.39
CA TRP A 19 -29.75 8.62 -30.85
C TRP A 19 -30.01 7.14 -31.15
N ASN A 20 -30.42 6.38 -30.12
CA ASN A 20 -30.79 4.96 -30.22
C ASN A 20 -32.13 4.70 -30.94
N LEU A 21 -32.43 5.44 -32.03
CA LEU A 21 -33.68 5.37 -32.80
C LEU A 21 -34.00 3.98 -33.39
N PHE A 22 -32.99 3.13 -33.58
CA PHE A 22 -33.14 1.81 -34.19
C PHE A 22 -32.65 0.63 -33.32
N ARG A 23 -32.32 0.87 -32.04
CA ARG A 23 -32.06 -0.25 -31.11
C ARG A 23 -33.39 -0.87 -30.69
N SER A 24 -33.75 -1.96 -31.35
CA SER A 24 -34.83 -2.85 -30.89
C SER A 24 -34.60 -3.15 -29.40
N ARG A 25 -35.61 -2.91 -28.57
CA ARG A 25 -35.55 -3.25 -27.14
C ARG A 25 -35.43 -4.77 -27.01
N THR A 26 -34.23 -5.26 -26.74
CA THR A 26 -34.06 -6.59 -26.15
C THR A 26 -34.75 -6.54 -24.80
N LYS A 27 -36.03 -6.94 -24.76
CA LYS A 27 -36.77 -7.10 -23.51
C LYS A 27 -36.10 -8.25 -22.76
N VAL A 28 -35.13 -7.92 -21.91
CA VAL A 28 -34.67 -8.79 -20.84
C VAL A 28 -35.88 -9.05 -19.98
N LYS A 29 -36.57 -10.17 -20.23
CA LYS A 29 -37.67 -10.60 -19.36
C LYS A 29 -37.06 -10.72 -17.96
N PRO A 30 -37.66 -10.12 -16.91
CA PRO A 30 -37.18 -10.33 -15.55
C PRO A 30 -37.08 -11.84 -15.34
N GLU A 31 -35.91 -12.33 -14.92
CA GLU A 31 -35.72 -13.77 -14.74
C GLU A 31 -36.75 -14.24 -13.72
N PRO A 32 -37.60 -15.24 -14.04
CA PRO A 32 -38.52 -15.80 -13.05
C PRO A 32 -37.72 -16.20 -11.81
N LEU A 33 -38.25 -15.98 -10.61
CA LEU A 33 -37.56 -16.26 -9.35
C LEU A 33 -36.97 -17.69 -9.32
N GLU A 34 -37.67 -18.64 -9.93
CA GLU A 34 -37.26 -20.03 -10.15
C GLU A 34 -36.00 -20.25 -11.00
N LYS A 35 -35.54 -19.27 -11.79
CA LYS A 35 -34.27 -19.33 -12.53
C LYS A 35 -33.11 -18.76 -11.74
N SER A 36 -33.36 -17.77 -10.88
CA SER A 36 -32.36 -17.25 -9.93
C SER A 36 -31.89 -18.34 -8.95
N LEU A 37 -32.79 -19.26 -8.58
CA LEU A 37 -32.49 -20.43 -7.75
C LEU A 37 -31.74 -21.56 -8.48
N ARG A 38 -31.59 -21.51 -9.81
CA ARG A 38 -30.86 -22.55 -10.55
C ARG A 38 -29.36 -22.21 -10.59
N PRO A 39 -28.46 -23.19 -10.41
CA PRO A 39 -27.04 -22.94 -10.59
C PRO A 39 -26.77 -22.41 -12.01
N PRO A 40 -25.95 -21.35 -12.17
CA PRO A 40 -25.70 -20.76 -13.48
C PRO A 40 -25.14 -21.81 -14.45
N SER A 41 -25.56 -21.72 -15.71
CA SER A 41 -25.20 -22.72 -16.73
C SER A 41 -23.68 -22.87 -16.86
N PRO A 42 -23.16 -24.05 -17.26
CA PRO A 42 -21.72 -24.25 -17.44
C PRO A 42 -21.06 -23.17 -18.31
N LYS A 43 -21.74 -22.73 -19.39
CA LYS A 43 -21.27 -21.63 -20.25
C LYS A 43 -21.24 -20.27 -19.52
N ARG A 44 -22.22 -19.97 -18.66
CA ARG A 44 -22.23 -18.73 -17.85
C ARG A 44 -21.15 -18.77 -16.75
N ARG A 45 -20.89 -19.94 -16.16
CA ARG A 45 -19.79 -20.15 -15.18
C ARG A 45 -18.40 -20.09 -15.81
N ALA A 46 -18.26 -20.47 -17.07
CA ALA A 46 -16.99 -20.42 -17.81
C ALA A 46 -16.61 -19.02 -18.33
N GLN A 47 -17.47 -18.01 -18.17
CA GLN A 47 -17.14 -16.64 -18.55
C GLN A 47 -15.99 -16.10 -17.70
N VAL A 48 -15.14 -15.25 -18.28
CA VAL A 48 -14.00 -14.64 -17.59
C VAL A 48 -14.50 -13.72 -16.48
N SER A 49 -14.30 -14.14 -15.24
CA SER A 49 -14.71 -13.42 -14.03
C SER A 49 -13.48 -12.99 -13.19
N PRO A 50 -13.61 -12.02 -12.27
CA PRO A 50 -12.57 -11.72 -11.28
C PRO A 50 -12.18 -12.96 -10.48
N ARG A 51 -13.16 -13.82 -10.15
CA ARG A 51 -12.93 -15.10 -9.47
C ARG A 51 -11.97 -16.02 -10.23
N ASN A 52 -12.01 -16.05 -11.56
CA ASN A 52 -11.09 -16.91 -12.33
C ASN A 52 -9.64 -16.39 -12.20
N ILE A 53 -9.45 -15.07 -12.11
CA ILE A 53 -8.14 -14.44 -11.97
C ILE A 53 -7.61 -14.62 -10.55
N THR A 54 -8.42 -14.41 -9.52
CA THR A 54 -8.02 -14.68 -8.13
C THR A 54 -7.77 -16.17 -7.88
N SER A 55 -8.51 -17.06 -8.55
CA SER A 55 -8.23 -18.50 -8.54
C SER A 55 -6.86 -18.81 -9.17
N LEU A 56 -6.50 -18.18 -10.30
CA LEU A 56 -5.18 -18.35 -10.93
C LEU A 56 -4.05 -17.80 -10.05
N LEU A 57 -4.25 -16.67 -9.38
CA LEU A 57 -3.29 -16.12 -8.41
C LEU A 57 -3.11 -17.08 -7.21
N SER A 58 -4.20 -17.62 -6.66
CA SER A 58 -4.14 -18.67 -5.62
C SER A 58 -3.46 -19.95 -6.12
N SER A 59 -3.68 -20.39 -7.36
CA SER A 59 -3.00 -21.55 -7.94
C SER A 59 -1.50 -21.30 -8.11
N THR A 60 -1.11 -20.10 -8.53
CA THR A 60 0.30 -19.70 -8.63
C THR A 60 0.96 -19.73 -7.25
N LEU A 61 0.31 -19.15 -6.24
CA LEU A 61 0.80 -19.14 -4.86
C LEU A 61 0.92 -20.56 -4.29
N PHE A 62 -0.08 -21.41 -4.50
CA PHE A 62 -0.05 -22.83 -4.11
C PHE A 62 1.12 -23.60 -4.76
N VAL A 63 1.43 -23.34 -6.03
CA VAL A 63 2.59 -23.95 -6.70
C VAL A 63 3.91 -23.46 -6.10
N LEU A 64 4.03 -22.16 -5.79
CA LEU A 64 5.21 -21.62 -5.12
C LEU A 64 5.41 -22.24 -3.73
N ASP A 65 4.33 -22.43 -2.96
CA ASP A 65 4.37 -23.13 -1.67
C ASP A 65 4.75 -24.61 -1.82
N LEU A 66 4.19 -25.31 -2.82
CA LEU A 66 4.43 -26.74 -3.04
C LEU A 66 5.91 -27.05 -3.36
N TYR A 67 6.61 -26.13 -4.03
CA TYR A 67 8.04 -26.22 -4.30
C TYR A 67 8.91 -25.57 -3.21
N ASP A 68 8.34 -25.25 -2.05
CA ASP A 68 9.02 -24.58 -0.93
C ASP A 68 9.79 -23.30 -1.38
N VAL A 69 9.22 -22.47 -2.26
CA VAL A 69 9.87 -21.25 -2.79
C VAL A 69 9.91 -20.13 -1.74
N HIS A 70 11.07 -19.49 -1.56
CA HIS A 70 11.30 -18.52 -0.49
C HIS A 70 10.30 -17.37 -0.53
N SER A 71 9.77 -17.00 0.65
CA SER A 71 8.84 -15.89 0.89
C SER A 71 9.21 -14.60 0.13
N ILE A 72 10.47 -14.16 0.20
CA ILE A 72 11.04 -13.01 -0.54
C ILE A 72 10.84 -13.14 -2.07
N ILE A 73 11.08 -14.31 -2.65
CA ILE A 73 10.89 -14.54 -4.09
C ILE A 73 9.39 -14.54 -4.40
N THR A 74 8.59 -15.22 -3.58
CA THR A 74 7.14 -15.31 -3.71
C THR A 74 6.46 -13.95 -3.66
N THR A 75 6.80 -13.05 -2.73
CA THR A 75 6.21 -11.71 -2.69
C THR A 75 6.61 -10.86 -3.90
N GLN A 76 7.85 -10.97 -4.38
CA GLN A 76 8.30 -10.25 -5.58
C GLN A 76 7.62 -10.74 -6.86
N ILE A 77 7.38 -12.05 -6.99
CA ILE A 77 6.57 -12.61 -8.09
C ILE A 77 5.14 -12.05 -8.04
N LEU A 78 4.50 -12.05 -6.86
CA LEU A 78 3.16 -11.49 -6.68
C LEU A 78 3.14 -9.98 -6.98
N ALA A 79 4.13 -9.22 -6.53
CA ALA A 79 4.29 -7.80 -6.81
C ALA A 79 4.40 -7.52 -8.31
N GLN A 80 5.23 -8.29 -9.04
CA GLN A 80 5.38 -8.16 -10.50
C GLN A 80 4.08 -8.50 -11.26
N LEU A 81 3.35 -9.53 -10.82
CA LEU A 81 2.05 -9.90 -11.40
C LEU A 81 0.99 -8.80 -11.16
N LEU A 82 0.95 -8.23 -9.95
CA LEU A 82 0.06 -7.12 -9.59
C LEU A 82 0.40 -5.83 -10.34
N TYR A 83 1.69 -5.53 -10.51
CA TYR A 83 2.20 -4.44 -11.35
C TYR A 83 1.72 -4.56 -12.79
N TRP A 84 2.03 -5.70 -13.44
CA TRP A 84 1.65 -5.93 -14.82
C TRP A 84 0.13 -5.86 -15.00
N LEU A 85 -0.64 -6.47 -14.10
CA LEU A 85 -2.10 -6.45 -14.13
C LEU A 85 -2.66 -5.03 -13.94
N GLY A 86 -2.12 -4.24 -13.00
CA GLY A 86 -2.51 -2.85 -12.78
C GLY A 86 -2.27 -1.99 -14.01
N VAL A 87 -1.07 -2.07 -14.59
CA VAL A 87 -0.69 -1.32 -15.80
C VAL A 87 -1.55 -1.72 -17.01
N GLU A 88 -1.78 -3.02 -17.22
CA GLU A 88 -2.56 -3.50 -18.37
C GLU A 88 -4.03 -3.12 -18.28
N LEU A 89 -4.62 -3.16 -17.07
CA LEU A 89 -5.98 -2.67 -16.83
C LEU A 89 -6.07 -1.14 -17.05
N PHE A 90 -5.11 -0.39 -16.51
CA PHE A 90 -5.05 1.07 -16.66
C PHE A 90 -5.00 1.47 -18.15
N ASN A 91 -4.06 0.88 -18.89
CA ASN A 91 -3.85 1.18 -20.30
C ASN A 91 -5.10 0.87 -21.13
N ARG A 92 -5.73 -0.30 -20.93
CA ARG A 92 -6.97 -0.67 -21.64
C ARG A 92 -8.14 0.27 -21.35
N ILE A 93 -8.28 0.77 -20.13
CA ILE A 93 -9.29 1.78 -19.78
C ILE A 93 -8.99 3.10 -20.52
N MET A 94 -7.75 3.57 -20.47
CA MET A 94 -7.32 4.83 -21.10
C MET A 94 -7.40 4.82 -22.64
N THR A 95 -7.18 3.68 -23.29
CA THR A 95 -7.27 3.54 -24.75
C THR A 95 -8.69 3.29 -25.26
N THR A 96 -9.59 2.74 -24.45
CA THR A 96 -10.90 2.25 -24.93
C THR A 96 -12.06 3.09 -24.40
N ARG A 97 -12.61 3.98 -25.25
CA ARG A 97 -13.73 4.89 -24.92
C ARG A 97 -14.94 4.20 -24.24
N ARG A 98 -15.19 2.92 -24.51
CA ARG A 98 -16.29 2.16 -23.89
C ARG A 98 -16.19 1.99 -22.36
N TYR A 99 -14.99 2.16 -21.79
CA TYR A 99 -14.73 2.06 -20.35
C TYR A 99 -14.74 3.42 -19.64
N LEU A 100 -14.67 4.53 -20.39
CA LEU A 100 -14.61 5.89 -19.86
C LEU A 100 -16.04 6.43 -19.65
N ALA A 101 -16.77 5.82 -18.72
CA ALA A 101 -18.13 6.19 -18.31
C ALA A 101 -18.33 5.84 -16.83
N ARG A 102 -19.11 6.63 -16.07
CA ARG A 102 -19.34 6.45 -14.62
C ARG A 102 -19.79 5.04 -14.26
N THR A 103 -20.82 4.53 -14.92
CA THR A 103 -21.38 3.20 -14.66
C THR A 103 -20.36 2.10 -14.92
N LYS A 104 -19.62 2.19 -16.03
CA LYS A 104 -18.55 1.21 -16.33
C LYS A 104 -17.38 1.34 -15.36
N ALA A 105 -17.04 2.54 -14.89
CA ALA A 105 -16.02 2.73 -13.87
C ALA A 105 -16.42 2.11 -12.52
N MET A 106 -17.68 2.27 -12.09
CA MET A 106 -18.22 1.63 -10.88
C MET A 106 -18.18 0.09 -10.98
N GLN A 107 -18.62 -0.47 -12.12
CA GLN A 107 -18.56 -1.91 -12.40
C GLN A 107 -17.12 -2.44 -12.36
N ILE A 108 -16.18 -1.77 -13.03
CA ILE A 108 -14.78 -2.18 -13.05
C ILE A 108 -14.16 -2.06 -11.64
N ARG A 109 -14.53 -1.03 -10.85
CA ARG A 109 -14.04 -0.90 -9.47
C ARG A 109 -14.47 -2.06 -8.57
N MET A 110 -15.74 -2.48 -8.68
CA MET A 110 -16.26 -3.68 -7.98
C MET A 110 -15.54 -4.97 -8.39
N ASN A 111 -15.06 -5.04 -9.64
CA ASN A 111 -14.22 -6.16 -10.08
C ASN A 111 -12.80 -6.08 -9.53
N VAL A 112 -12.20 -4.89 -9.47
CA VAL A 112 -10.84 -4.65 -8.95
C VAL A 112 -10.76 -4.90 -7.45
N SER A 113 -11.79 -4.59 -6.66
CA SER A 113 -11.79 -4.89 -5.22
C SER A 113 -11.66 -6.39 -4.92
N ALA A 114 -12.08 -7.28 -5.83
CA ALA A 114 -11.83 -8.72 -5.66
C ALA A 114 -10.32 -9.08 -5.67
N LEU A 115 -9.46 -8.27 -6.30
CA LEU A 115 -8.00 -8.42 -6.24
C LEU A 115 -7.45 -7.87 -4.92
N GLU A 116 -7.96 -6.72 -4.45
CA GLU A 116 -7.63 -6.15 -3.14
C GLU A 116 -7.99 -7.11 -2.00
N ASP A 117 -9.19 -7.72 -2.07
CA ASP A 117 -9.68 -8.73 -1.12
C ASP A 117 -8.86 -10.02 -1.18
N TRP A 118 -8.51 -10.48 -2.38
CA TRP A 118 -7.63 -11.63 -2.55
C TRP A 118 -6.25 -11.39 -1.91
N ALA A 119 -5.65 -10.22 -2.14
CA ALA A 119 -4.37 -9.87 -1.55
C ALA A 119 -4.44 -9.81 -0.01
N ARG A 120 -5.53 -9.27 0.56
CA ARG A 120 -5.77 -9.28 2.01
C ARG A 120 -5.88 -10.70 2.58
N ASN A 121 -6.60 -11.59 1.90
CA ASN A 121 -6.80 -12.96 2.37
C ASN A 121 -5.58 -13.87 2.14
N ASN A 122 -4.65 -13.48 1.27
CA ASN A 122 -3.44 -14.24 0.94
C ASN A 122 -2.17 -13.44 1.28
N ASN A 123 -2.22 -12.60 2.32
CA ASN A 123 -1.15 -11.66 2.59
C ASN A 123 0.14 -12.36 3.01
N ARG A 124 1.14 -12.41 2.12
CA ARG A 124 2.49 -12.87 2.45
C ARG A 124 3.37 -11.71 2.89
N GLN A 125 4.09 -11.93 3.99
CA GLN A 125 5.18 -11.10 4.45
C GLN A 125 6.51 -11.73 4.00
N PRO A 126 7.43 -10.98 3.37
CA PRO A 126 8.74 -11.51 2.96
C PRO A 126 9.66 -11.66 4.17
N GLU A 127 10.16 -12.86 4.47
CA GLU A 127 11.06 -13.13 5.61
C GLU A 127 12.48 -12.63 5.32
N HIS A 128 12.66 -11.31 5.18
CA HIS A 128 13.96 -10.68 4.95
C HIS A 128 14.53 -10.09 6.25
N TYR A 129 15.80 -10.39 6.54
CA TYR A 129 16.49 -10.03 7.77
C TYR A 129 17.75 -9.19 7.48
N GLU A 130 17.60 -7.87 7.50
CA GLU A 130 18.71 -6.93 7.30
C GLU A 130 19.49 -6.64 8.60
N ASN A 131 20.79 -6.38 8.46
CA ASN A 131 21.65 -5.77 9.50
C ASN A 131 21.66 -6.50 10.87
N GLY A 132 21.40 -7.81 10.90
CA GLY A 132 21.33 -8.59 12.14
C GLY A 132 20.03 -8.40 12.94
N SER A 133 19.03 -7.73 12.35
CA SER A 133 17.67 -7.64 12.89
C SER A 133 17.02 -9.02 12.97
N THR A 134 16.31 -9.29 14.07
CA THR A 134 15.37 -10.43 14.18
C THR A 134 13.97 -10.08 13.68
N LEU A 135 13.72 -8.82 13.33
CA LEU A 135 12.49 -8.36 12.72
C LEU A 135 12.59 -8.44 11.19
N CYS A 136 11.53 -8.99 10.60
CA CYS A 136 11.34 -9.22 9.18
C CYS A 136 10.91 -7.92 8.46
N SER A 137 11.64 -7.54 7.39
CA SER A 137 11.40 -6.33 6.59
C SER A 137 10.91 -6.65 5.16
N GLY A 138 10.38 -5.65 4.46
CA GLY A 138 9.98 -5.74 3.04
C GLY A 138 8.49 -5.52 2.78
N GLU A 139 8.13 -5.35 1.50
CA GLU A 139 6.78 -5.02 1.05
C GLU A 139 5.87 -6.27 1.06
N THR A 140 4.70 -6.18 1.73
CA THR A 140 3.77 -7.31 1.79
C THR A 140 2.97 -7.44 0.49
N THR A 141 2.25 -8.56 0.35
CA THR A 141 1.34 -8.77 -0.80
C THR A 141 0.22 -7.73 -0.84
N VAL A 142 -0.30 -7.32 0.33
CA VAL A 142 -1.32 -6.26 0.45
C VAL A 142 -0.78 -4.90 0.06
N ASP A 143 0.45 -4.57 0.48
CA ASP A 143 1.07 -3.29 0.16
C ASP A 143 1.37 -3.18 -1.34
N SER A 144 1.90 -4.27 -1.92
CA SER A 144 2.07 -4.42 -3.36
C SER A 144 0.75 -4.22 -4.11
N ALA A 145 -0.33 -4.87 -3.68
CA ALA A 145 -1.65 -4.72 -4.31
C ALA A 145 -2.15 -3.27 -4.21
N ARG A 146 -2.05 -2.65 -3.03
CA ARG A 146 -2.42 -1.24 -2.80
C ARG A 146 -1.66 -0.30 -3.73
N LYS A 147 -0.33 -0.46 -3.82
CA LYS A 147 0.57 0.38 -4.61
C LYS A 147 0.33 0.21 -6.11
N TYR A 148 0.31 -1.03 -6.60
CA TYR A 148 0.27 -1.32 -8.04
C TYR A 148 -1.14 -1.22 -8.66
N LEU A 149 -2.21 -1.39 -7.87
CA LEU A 149 -3.57 -1.15 -8.34
C LEU A 149 -4.01 0.32 -8.16
N ALA A 150 -3.28 1.15 -7.40
CA ALA A 150 -3.64 2.55 -7.15
C ALA A 150 -3.91 3.39 -8.42
N PRO A 151 -3.11 3.32 -9.50
CA PRO A 151 -3.40 4.08 -10.73
C PRO A 151 -4.76 3.72 -11.34
N VAL A 152 -5.12 2.43 -11.35
CA VAL A 152 -6.43 1.95 -11.83
C VAL A 152 -7.54 2.43 -10.89
N ILE A 153 -7.36 2.24 -9.59
CA ILE A 153 -8.33 2.63 -8.55
C ILE A 153 -8.64 4.13 -8.62
N GLN A 154 -7.61 4.96 -8.76
CA GLN A 154 -7.73 6.41 -8.87
C GLN A 154 -8.35 6.84 -10.20
N LEU A 155 -8.00 6.21 -11.32
CA LEU A 155 -8.66 6.48 -12.61
C LEU A 155 -10.16 6.18 -12.55
N LEU A 156 -10.53 5.05 -11.93
CA LEU A 156 -11.93 4.68 -11.74
C LEU A 156 -12.65 5.62 -10.77
N GLN A 157 -11.98 6.14 -9.74
CA GLN A 157 -12.52 7.17 -8.85
C GLN A 157 -12.78 8.48 -9.61
N TRP A 158 -11.79 8.96 -10.37
CA TRP A 158 -11.92 10.16 -11.21
C TRP A 158 -13.13 10.06 -12.13
N LEU A 159 -13.24 8.98 -12.90
CA LEU A 159 -14.36 8.71 -13.82
C LEU A 159 -15.74 8.67 -13.15
N GLN A 160 -15.82 8.44 -11.84
CA GLN A 160 -17.08 8.45 -11.09
C GLN A 160 -17.41 9.84 -10.52
N CYS A 161 -16.42 10.65 -10.12
CA CYS A 161 -16.67 11.92 -9.42
C CYS A 161 -16.55 13.19 -10.28
N PHE A 162 -15.74 13.22 -11.34
CA PHE A 162 -15.37 14.51 -11.97
C PHE A 162 -16.56 15.29 -12.54
N SER A 163 -17.57 14.59 -13.06
CA SER A 163 -18.81 15.18 -13.62
C SER A 163 -19.74 15.80 -12.56
N SER A 164 -19.43 15.61 -11.27
CA SER A 164 -20.20 16.09 -10.11
C SER A 164 -19.46 17.13 -9.26
N LEU A 165 -18.24 17.55 -9.62
CA LEU A 165 -17.43 18.49 -8.83
C LEU A 165 -18.01 19.92 -8.76
N GLY A 166 -18.93 20.27 -9.66
CA GLY A 166 -19.46 21.64 -9.75
C GLY A 166 -18.42 22.64 -10.23
N ASP A 167 -18.75 23.93 -10.12
CA ASP A 167 -17.90 25.04 -10.58
C ASP A 167 -16.84 25.46 -9.53
N ASP A 168 -16.80 24.78 -8.38
CA ASP A 168 -15.90 25.05 -7.27
C ASP A 168 -14.47 24.49 -7.51
N THR A 169 -13.47 25.34 -7.31
CA THR A 169 -12.04 24.98 -7.42
C THR A 169 -11.53 24.19 -6.23
N ASP A 170 -12.13 24.33 -5.05
CA ASP A 170 -11.66 23.68 -3.84
C ASP A 170 -12.01 22.19 -3.87
N SER A 171 -13.23 21.85 -4.31
CA SER A 171 -13.69 20.49 -4.61
C SER A 171 -12.79 19.75 -5.62
N LEU A 172 -12.33 20.47 -6.66
CA LEU A 172 -11.35 19.92 -7.61
C LEU A 172 -9.98 19.71 -6.95
N THR A 173 -9.48 20.69 -6.19
CA THR A 173 -8.19 20.62 -5.52
C THR A 173 -8.13 19.48 -4.51
N MET A 174 -9.17 19.32 -3.68
CA MET A 174 -9.32 18.21 -2.75
C MET A 174 -9.38 16.85 -3.45
N THR A 175 -9.97 16.79 -4.64
CA THR A 175 -9.96 15.57 -5.48
C THR A 175 -8.56 15.27 -6.00
N LEU A 176 -7.83 16.27 -6.51
CA LEU A 176 -6.44 16.11 -6.98
C LEU A 176 -5.48 15.67 -5.86
N GLN A 177 -5.70 16.12 -4.63
CA GLN A 177 -4.95 15.67 -3.45
C GLN A 177 -5.06 14.16 -3.20
N GLN A 178 -6.20 13.55 -3.52
CA GLN A 178 -6.43 12.11 -3.37
C GLN A 178 -5.85 11.30 -4.55
N LEU A 179 -5.82 11.89 -5.76
CA LEU A 179 -5.46 11.21 -7.01
C LEU A 179 -3.96 11.29 -7.35
N GLN A 180 -3.09 11.00 -6.37
CA GLN A 180 -1.64 11.22 -6.45
C GLN A 180 -0.85 10.34 -7.45
N GLN A 181 -1.48 9.34 -8.05
CA GLN A 181 -0.90 8.41 -9.03
C GLN A 181 -1.35 8.73 -10.48
N LEU A 182 -2.14 9.78 -10.69
CA LEU A 182 -2.57 10.24 -12.02
C LEU A 182 -1.88 11.55 -12.40
N THR A 183 -1.39 11.65 -13.63
CA THR A 183 -0.86 12.92 -14.15
C THR A 183 -1.99 13.83 -14.67
N PRO A 184 -1.80 15.16 -14.69
CA PRO A 184 -2.75 16.08 -15.32
C PRO A 184 -3.05 15.74 -16.78
N SER A 185 -2.05 15.23 -17.51
CA SER A 185 -2.21 14.73 -18.88
C SER A 185 -3.20 13.55 -18.95
N GLN A 186 -3.14 12.60 -18.01
CA GLN A 186 -4.07 11.47 -17.93
C GLN A 186 -5.47 11.91 -17.52
N LEU A 187 -5.60 12.81 -16.53
CA LEU A 187 -6.89 13.35 -16.10
C LEU A 187 -7.61 14.06 -17.25
N LEU A 188 -6.90 14.92 -17.99
CA LEU A 188 -7.42 15.64 -19.16
C LEU A 188 -7.77 14.70 -20.32
N HIS A 189 -6.98 13.64 -20.55
CA HIS A 189 -7.29 12.60 -21.54
C HIS A 189 -8.57 11.85 -21.17
N ALA A 190 -8.70 11.41 -19.91
CA ALA A 190 -9.88 10.73 -19.41
C ALA A 190 -11.15 11.59 -19.57
N VAL A 191 -11.09 12.88 -19.24
CA VAL A 191 -12.20 13.83 -19.45
C VAL A 191 -12.53 14.02 -20.93
N ARG A 192 -11.53 14.24 -21.79
CA ARG A 192 -11.72 14.43 -23.24
C ARG A 192 -12.35 13.21 -23.91
N HIS A 193 -11.94 12.01 -23.49
CA HIS A 193 -12.43 10.76 -24.06
C HIS A 193 -13.61 10.14 -23.28
N TYR A 194 -14.12 10.83 -22.26
CA TYR A 194 -15.31 10.41 -21.51
C TYR A 194 -16.56 10.34 -22.39
N ARG A 195 -17.45 9.40 -22.05
CA ARG A 195 -18.74 9.15 -22.69
C ARG A 195 -19.84 9.42 -21.65
N PRO A 196 -20.35 10.66 -21.58
CA PRO A 196 -21.27 11.06 -20.51
C PRO A 196 -22.62 10.37 -20.61
N GLU A 197 -23.15 9.99 -19.45
CA GLU A 197 -24.46 9.36 -19.29
C GLU A 197 -25.56 10.44 -19.26
N VAL A 198 -26.80 10.08 -19.61
CA VAL A 198 -27.91 11.05 -19.63
C VAL A 198 -28.15 11.60 -18.22
N GLY A 199 -28.17 12.94 -18.11
CA GLY A 199 -28.27 13.65 -16.83
C GLY A 199 -26.94 14.09 -16.23
N GLU A 200 -25.80 13.63 -16.75
CA GLU A 200 -24.48 14.09 -16.30
C GLU A 200 -24.09 15.46 -16.87
N LYS A 201 -23.32 16.24 -16.10
CA LYS A 201 -22.63 17.42 -16.62
C LYS A 201 -21.21 17.04 -17.03
N GLY A 202 -20.66 17.76 -18.03
CA GLY A 202 -19.22 17.70 -18.30
C GLY A 202 -18.41 18.41 -17.21
N LEU A 203 -17.09 18.26 -17.22
CA LEU A 203 -16.21 19.06 -16.37
C LEU A 203 -16.36 20.55 -16.75
N PRO A 204 -16.59 21.47 -15.79
CA PRO A 204 -16.73 22.88 -16.10
C PRO A 204 -15.49 23.52 -16.73
N LYS A 205 -15.69 24.61 -17.48
CA LYS A 205 -14.61 25.31 -18.20
C LYS A 205 -13.53 25.86 -17.26
N ALA A 206 -13.90 26.31 -16.06
CA ALA A 206 -12.95 26.78 -15.04
C ALA A 206 -12.05 25.63 -14.55
N ALA A 207 -12.65 24.51 -14.13
CA ALA A 207 -11.95 23.29 -13.74
C ALA A 207 -11.03 22.76 -14.87
N MET A 208 -11.50 22.75 -16.12
CA MET A 208 -10.71 22.35 -17.29
C MET A 208 -9.51 23.28 -17.53
N LYS A 209 -9.67 24.60 -17.34
CA LYS A 209 -8.58 25.59 -17.43
C LYS A 209 -7.55 25.38 -16.32
N TYR A 210 -7.99 25.16 -15.08
CA TYR A 210 -7.11 24.88 -13.95
C TYR A 210 -6.29 23.61 -14.17
N LEU A 211 -6.90 22.51 -14.63
CA LEU A 211 -6.15 21.29 -15.00
C LEU A 211 -5.11 21.51 -16.11
N LEU A 212 -5.40 22.41 -17.07
CA LEU A 212 -4.44 22.80 -18.11
C LEU A 212 -3.29 23.67 -17.56
N GLU A 213 -3.54 24.47 -16.53
CA GLU A 213 -2.52 25.25 -15.81
C GLU A 213 -1.63 24.32 -14.98
N VAL A 214 -2.21 23.44 -14.16
CA VAL A 214 -1.48 22.40 -13.40
C VAL A 214 -0.68 21.45 -14.32
N ARG A 215 -1.14 21.20 -15.55
CA ARG A 215 -0.37 20.46 -16.56
C ARG A 215 0.85 21.23 -17.09
N LYS A 216 0.73 22.55 -17.27
CA LYS A 216 1.82 23.41 -17.75
C LYS A 216 2.84 23.71 -16.67
N GLU A 217 2.40 23.78 -15.42
CA GLU A 217 3.22 24.14 -14.27
C GLU A 217 3.22 23.03 -13.20
N PRO A 218 4.20 22.09 -13.26
CA PRO A 218 4.30 20.99 -12.30
C PRO A 218 4.51 21.41 -10.84
N SER A 219 5.00 22.64 -10.57
CA SER A 219 5.11 23.21 -9.22
C SER A 219 3.75 23.31 -8.53
N LEU A 220 2.68 23.62 -9.26
CA LEU A 220 1.32 23.66 -8.70
C LEU A 220 0.89 22.27 -8.22
N LEU A 221 1.18 21.21 -8.98
CA LEU A 221 0.87 19.84 -8.58
C LEU A 221 1.64 19.43 -7.30
N ALA A 222 2.89 19.86 -7.17
CA ALA A 222 3.67 19.63 -5.95
C ALA A 222 3.05 20.32 -4.72
N GLN A 223 2.60 21.58 -4.87
CA GLN A 223 1.89 22.34 -3.82
C GLN A 223 0.54 21.72 -3.46
N ILE A 224 -0.21 21.21 -4.44
CA ILE A 224 -1.48 20.51 -4.20
C ILE A 224 -1.22 19.29 -3.30
N HIS A 225 -0.23 18.45 -3.63
CA HIS A 225 0.10 17.25 -2.85
C HIS A 225 0.74 17.53 -1.49
N HIS A 226 1.48 18.64 -1.36
CA HIS A 226 2.12 19.08 -0.12
C HIS A 226 1.70 20.53 0.18
N PRO A 227 0.47 20.75 0.69
CA PRO A 227 0.06 22.07 1.12
C PRO A 227 0.99 22.52 2.23
N GLN A 228 1.75 23.60 2.00
CA GLN A 228 2.65 24.13 3.03
C GLN A 228 1.83 24.52 4.26
N SER A 229 2.24 24.04 5.44
CA SER A 229 1.87 24.72 6.68
C SER A 229 2.35 26.18 6.57
N PRO A 230 1.55 27.17 7.01
CA PRO A 230 1.88 28.57 6.79
C PRO A 230 3.26 28.91 7.38
N ILE A 231 4.10 29.51 6.54
CA ILE A 231 5.43 29.96 6.92
C ILE A 231 5.27 31.03 8.01
N THR A 232 5.65 30.69 9.25
CA THR A 232 5.90 31.70 10.28
C THR A 232 6.99 32.65 9.75
N GLN A 233 6.75 33.95 9.92
CA GLN A 233 7.61 35.00 9.37
C GLN A 233 9.06 34.87 9.87
N PRO A 234 10.07 35.38 9.13
CA PRO A 234 11.47 35.20 9.51
C PRO A 234 11.76 35.85 10.87
N GLU A 235 12.30 35.07 11.80
CA GLU A 235 12.61 35.56 13.15
C GLU A 235 13.63 36.72 13.10
N GLU A 236 13.28 37.80 13.79
CA GLU A 236 14.15 38.95 13.96
C GLU A 236 15.31 38.61 14.92
N LYS A 237 16.51 39.08 14.56
CA LYS A 237 17.78 38.59 15.09
C LYS A 237 18.10 39.15 16.48
N VAL A 238 17.77 38.41 17.55
CA VAL A 238 18.12 38.80 18.94
C VAL A 238 19.26 37.94 19.50
N LEU A 239 20.28 38.61 20.06
CA LEU A 239 21.49 38.00 20.62
C LEU A 239 21.24 37.36 22.01
N PRO A 240 22.01 36.32 22.39
CA PRO A 240 21.77 35.59 23.63
C PRO A 240 22.32 36.34 24.87
N ARG A 241 21.57 36.29 25.97
CA ARG A 241 22.03 36.75 27.29
C ARG A 241 21.94 35.62 28.32
N LEU A 242 23.03 35.41 29.06
CA LEU A 242 23.16 34.39 30.11
C LEU A 242 22.29 34.71 31.34
N PRO A 243 21.88 33.69 32.13
CA PRO A 243 21.01 33.86 33.28
C PRO A 243 21.79 34.16 34.58
N PRO A 244 21.16 34.87 35.54
CA PRO A 244 21.45 34.72 36.96
C PRO A 244 20.33 33.97 37.69
N ALA A 245 20.67 33.28 38.77
CA ALA A 245 19.76 32.55 39.63
C ALA A 245 19.45 33.33 40.93
N ALA A 246 18.56 32.72 41.74
CA ALA A 246 18.34 32.92 43.18
C ALA A 246 17.33 34.01 43.65
N ASP A 247 16.27 33.46 44.27
CA ASP A 247 15.78 33.77 45.62
C ASP A 247 14.68 34.82 45.94
N SER A 248 13.69 34.26 46.66
CA SER A 248 12.95 34.81 47.81
C SER A 248 11.66 35.64 47.65
N LYS A 249 10.54 34.96 47.97
CA LYS A 249 9.43 35.37 48.87
C LYS A 249 8.76 36.75 48.69
N SER A 250 7.44 36.78 48.46
CA SER A 250 6.42 36.78 49.54
C SER A 250 4.99 37.25 49.10
N THR A 251 3.96 36.82 49.86
CA THR A 251 2.68 37.53 50.15
C THR A 251 1.45 37.36 49.22
N LEU A 252 0.56 36.41 49.59
CA LEU A 252 -0.89 36.54 49.94
C LEU A 252 -1.81 37.49 49.11
N GLN A 253 -3.03 37.12 48.67
CA GLN A 253 -4.27 36.81 49.46
C GLN A 253 -5.33 36.11 48.56
N THR A 254 -6.02 35.02 49.01
CA THR A 254 -7.39 34.95 49.61
C THR A 254 -8.55 35.16 48.61
N THR A 255 -9.42 34.18 48.31
CA THR A 255 -10.66 33.78 49.06
C THR A 255 -11.02 32.29 48.84
N THR A 256 -11.10 31.42 49.87
CA THR A 256 -12.25 31.04 50.76
C THR A 256 -13.43 30.29 50.13
N ASN A 257 -13.59 29.00 50.51
CA ASN A 257 -14.82 28.21 50.82
C ASN A 257 -14.71 26.76 50.29
N THR A 258 -14.95 25.65 51.00
CA THR A 258 -15.13 25.25 52.42
C THR A 258 -15.15 23.70 52.39
N HIS A 259 -14.53 23.05 53.39
CA HIS A 259 -14.54 21.59 53.67
C HIS A 259 -15.97 21.17 54.21
N PRO A 260 -16.32 19.91 54.62
CA PRO A 260 -15.40 18.80 54.94
C PRO A 260 -15.86 17.31 54.72
N SER A 261 -14.88 16.38 54.78
CA SER A 261 -14.88 15.09 55.54
C SER A 261 -15.90 13.95 55.20
N ASP A 262 -15.64 12.66 55.46
CA ASP A 262 -14.42 11.92 55.85
C ASP A 262 -14.60 10.38 55.63
N ASP A 263 -13.51 9.65 55.89
CA ASP A 263 -13.46 8.32 56.54
C ASP A 263 -13.41 6.97 55.76
N LYS A 264 -12.85 5.96 56.47
CA LYS A 264 -12.26 4.71 55.95
C LYS A 264 -12.88 3.43 56.62
N PRO A 265 -12.22 2.25 56.80
CA PRO A 265 -12.77 0.93 56.43
C PRO A 265 -13.14 0.01 57.62
N PRO A 266 -13.61 -1.24 57.37
CA PRO A 266 -12.80 -2.44 57.74
C PRO A 266 -12.80 -3.57 56.65
N ARG A 267 -11.83 -4.50 56.50
CA ARG A 267 -11.30 -5.62 57.36
C ARG A 267 -12.30 -6.81 57.47
N THR A 268 -11.98 -8.13 57.43
CA THR A 268 -10.72 -8.95 57.50
C THR A 268 -10.97 -10.42 56.98
N ILE A 269 -9.97 -11.34 57.06
CA ILE A 269 -10.04 -12.86 57.12
C ILE A 269 -10.10 -13.65 55.78
N SER A 270 -9.36 -14.76 55.52
CA SER A 270 -8.12 -15.37 56.08
C SER A 270 -7.58 -16.56 55.22
N ALA A 271 -6.24 -16.79 55.26
CA ALA A 271 -5.46 -18.07 55.26
C ALA A 271 -5.66 -19.16 54.15
N ASP A 272 -4.71 -20.08 53.84
CA ASP A 272 -3.40 -20.41 54.43
C ASP A 272 -2.41 -21.15 53.46
N GLY A 273 -1.12 -21.27 53.83
CA GLY A 273 -0.06 -22.14 53.27
C GLY A 273 0.67 -21.60 52.01
N GLY A 274 2.01 -21.48 51.89
CA GLY A 274 3.16 -22.21 52.48
C GLY A 274 3.89 -22.97 51.34
N SER A 275 5.21 -22.93 51.09
CA SER A 275 6.36 -22.50 51.91
C SER A 275 7.60 -22.14 51.04
N ALA A 276 8.50 -21.32 51.62
CA ALA A 276 9.92 -21.00 51.34
C ALA A 276 10.68 -21.47 50.07
N ALA A 277 11.38 -20.51 49.41
CA ALA A 277 12.84 -20.52 49.25
C ALA A 277 13.38 -19.15 48.73
N GLU A 278 14.45 -18.64 49.37
CA GLU A 278 15.28 -17.46 49.03
C GLU A 278 16.77 -17.93 49.12
N PRO A 279 17.85 -17.15 48.84
CA PRO A 279 18.05 -15.84 48.15
C PRO A 279 19.17 -16.01 47.05
N PRO A 280 20.14 -15.09 46.73
CA PRO A 280 20.31 -13.65 47.01
C PRO A 280 20.73 -12.72 45.83
N THR A 281 20.19 -11.50 45.87
CA THR A 281 20.87 -10.19 46.06
C THR A 281 22.25 -9.85 45.41
N GLN A 282 22.18 -8.93 44.43
CA GLN A 282 23.01 -7.71 44.17
C GLN A 282 24.55 -7.68 44.32
N TYR A 283 25.20 -7.00 43.35
CA TYR A 283 26.59 -6.53 43.41
C TYR A 283 26.67 -4.97 43.41
N PRO A 284 27.72 -4.35 44.00
CA PRO A 284 27.77 -2.91 44.25
C PRO A 284 28.50 -2.09 43.17
N THR A 285 28.12 -0.80 43.08
CA THR A 285 28.70 0.24 42.23
C THR A 285 30.08 0.71 42.72
N LYS A 286 31.02 1.00 41.80
CA LYS A 286 32.18 1.88 42.07
C LYS A 286 32.49 2.77 40.85
N ASN A 287 32.58 4.08 41.09
CA ASN A 287 33.04 5.06 40.12
C ASN A 287 34.58 5.11 40.08
N HIS A 288 35.15 5.39 38.90
CA HIS A 288 36.45 6.05 38.78
C HIS A 288 36.51 6.96 37.53
N GLN A 289 36.75 8.25 37.76
CA GLN A 289 37.37 9.18 36.80
C GLN A 289 38.89 8.84 36.72
N SER A 290 39.70 9.14 35.69
CA SER A 290 39.60 9.98 34.48
C SER A 290 40.51 9.42 33.38
N THR A 291 40.36 9.85 32.11
CA THR A 291 41.40 10.58 31.32
C THR A 291 40.99 10.75 29.85
N ASN A 292 41.36 11.89 29.25
CA ASN A 292 41.10 12.19 27.84
C ASN A 292 42.19 11.62 26.92
N ALA A 293 41.80 11.02 25.80
CA ALA A 293 42.66 10.81 24.64
C ALA A 293 41.91 11.19 23.36
N ILE A 294 42.35 12.27 22.71
CA ILE A 294 41.80 12.73 21.43
C ILE A 294 42.43 11.89 20.33
N THR A 295 41.62 11.18 19.55
CA THR A 295 42.07 10.60 18.27
C THR A 295 40.97 10.80 17.24
N GLN A 296 41.30 11.51 16.16
CA GLN A 296 40.34 11.94 15.15
C GLN A 296 39.99 10.77 14.23
N SER A 297 38.71 10.45 14.10
CA SER A 297 38.19 9.58 13.04
C SER A 297 37.78 10.40 11.81
N PRO A 298 37.94 9.88 10.58
CA PRO A 298 37.54 10.59 9.37
C PRO A 298 36.01 10.70 9.28
N PRO A 299 35.47 11.72 8.58
CA PRO A 299 34.03 11.90 8.47
C PRO A 299 33.40 10.68 7.77
N SER A 300 32.41 10.09 8.42
CA SER A 300 31.60 9.04 7.84
C SER A 300 30.83 9.57 6.64
N SER A 301 31.24 9.17 5.44
CA SER A 301 30.40 9.27 4.26
C SER A 301 29.11 8.53 4.55
N SER A 302 27.99 9.25 4.63
CA SER A 302 26.67 8.65 4.79
C SER A 302 26.47 7.59 3.70
N PRO A 303 25.86 6.42 4.00
CA PRO A 303 25.51 5.47 2.96
C PRO A 303 24.64 6.19 1.91
N PRO A 304 24.81 5.91 0.61
CA PRO A 304 23.85 6.40 -0.38
C PRO A 304 22.47 5.90 0.04
N GLY A 305 21.51 6.82 0.19
CA GLY A 305 20.14 6.47 0.54
C GLY A 305 19.55 5.50 -0.49
N PRO A 306 18.51 4.73 -0.13
CA PRO A 306 17.91 3.76 -1.04
C PRO A 306 17.54 4.44 -2.37
N PRO A 307 17.83 3.82 -3.52
CA PRO A 307 17.57 4.43 -4.81
C PRO A 307 16.08 4.77 -4.93
N SER A 308 15.80 5.93 -5.54
CA SER A 308 14.47 6.54 -5.60
C SER A 308 13.38 5.50 -5.86
N VAL A 309 12.43 5.40 -4.92
CA VAL A 309 11.30 4.45 -5.00
C VAL A 309 10.61 4.62 -6.35
N TYR A 310 10.71 3.60 -7.20
CA TYR A 310 10.22 3.57 -8.57
C TYR A 310 8.84 4.21 -8.66
N SER A 311 8.80 5.45 -9.17
CA SER A 311 7.56 6.17 -9.29
C SER A 311 6.74 5.49 -10.38
N LEU A 312 5.57 4.95 -10.00
CA LEU A 312 4.54 4.56 -10.96
C LEU A 312 3.98 5.78 -11.72
N LYS A 313 4.39 6.99 -11.33
CA LYS A 313 4.10 8.24 -12.04
C LYS A 313 4.71 8.15 -13.46
N PRO A 314 3.87 8.17 -14.51
CA PRO A 314 4.37 8.28 -15.88
C PRO A 314 5.10 9.61 -16.08
N ASP A 315 5.97 9.67 -17.08
CA ASP A 315 6.51 10.94 -17.57
C ASP A 315 5.34 11.91 -17.84
N PRO A 316 5.44 13.20 -17.50
CA PRO A 316 4.32 14.15 -17.60
C PRO A 316 3.66 14.24 -18.98
N GLY A 317 4.36 13.85 -20.05
CA GLY A 317 3.85 13.77 -21.42
C GLY A 317 3.20 12.43 -21.81
N THR A 318 3.43 11.36 -21.06
CA THR A 318 2.93 10.00 -21.39
C THR A 318 1.56 9.73 -20.76
N ILE A 319 0.63 9.21 -21.56
CA ILE A 319 -0.72 8.86 -21.11
C ILE A 319 -0.79 7.43 -20.55
N LEU A 320 0.02 6.53 -21.10
CA LEU A 320 0.02 5.10 -20.77
C LEU A 320 1.19 4.75 -19.84
N LEU A 321 0.98 3.76 -18.99
CA LEU A 321 2.01 3.17 -18.14
C LEU A 321 2.76 2.07 -18.90
N ASN A 322 4.03 1.80 -18.56
CA ASN A 322 4.85 0.82 -19.28
C ASN A 322 4.60 -0.63 -18.79
N PRO A 323 3.95 -1.54 -19.54
CA PRO A 323 3.71 -2.91 -19.09
C PRO A 323 4.98 -3.79 -19.07
N THR A 324 6.06 -3.36 -19.72
CA THR A 324 7.29 -4.16 -19.84
C THR A 324 8.32 -3.87 -18.75
N SER A 325 8.00 -3.01 -17.77
CA SER A 325 8.91 -2.75 -16.66
C SER A 325 9.01 -3.97 -15.74
N THR A 326 10.24 -4.34 -15.41
CA THR A 326 10.54 -5.30 -14.35
C THR A 326 10.78 -4.53 -13.04
N LEU A 327 10.09 -4.91 -11.98
CA LEU A 327 10.41 -4.47 -10.63
C LEU A 327 11.81 -4.98 -10.23
N PRO A 328 12.48 -4.33 -9.27
CA PRO A 328 13.70 -4.88 -8.67
C PRO A 328 13.47 -6.30 -8.17
N PHE A 329 14.47 -7.16 -8.38
CA PHE A 329 14.45 -8.53 -7.90
C PHE A 329 15.68 -8.78 -7.03
N SER A 330 15.47 -9.02 -5.74
CA SER A 330 16.48 -9.47 -4.79
C SER A 330 16.38 -10.97 -4.54
N LEU A 331 17.53 -11.62 -4.42
CA LEU A 331 17.62 -13.00 -3.94
C LEU A 331 17.64 -13.00 -2.40
N PRO A 332 17.10 -14.04 -1.75
CA PRO A 332 17.28 -14.25 -0.32
C PRO A 332 18.76 -14.27 0.07
N THR A 333 19.09 -13.63 1.18
CA THR A 333 20.45 -13.64 1.72
C THR A 333 20.76 -14.98 2.40
N ASN A 334 22.04 -15.20 2.72
CA ASN A 334 22.45 -16.36 3.52
C ASN A 334 21.74 -16.39 4.90
N THR A 335 21.43 -15.23 5.48
CA THR A 335 20.66 -15.12 6.73
C THR A 335 19.23 -15.60 6.52
N ASP A 336 18.57 -15.10 5.48
CA ASP A 336 17.18 -15.46 5.15
C ASP A 336 17.09 -16.98 4.90
N MET A 337 17.99 -17.54 4.09
CA MET A 337 18.07 -18.98 3.83
C MET A 337 18.32 -19.80 5.11
N LEU A 338 19.20 -19.34 6.01
CA LEU A 338 19.48 -20.02 7.28
C LEU A 338 18.27 -20.00 8.23
N VAL A 339 17.45 -18.96 8.17
CA VAL A 339 16.22 -18.83 8.96
C VAL A 339 15.08 -19.65 8.37
N SER A 340 14.75 -19.47 7.09
CA SER A 340 13.61 -20.11 6.44
C SER A 340 13.84 -21.60 6.16
N TYR A 341 15.08 -22.06 5.92
CA TYR A 341 15.40 -23.46 5.56
C TYR A 341 16.47 -24.11 6.45
N GLY A 342 17.31 -23.34 7.13
CA GLY A 342 18.34 -23.87 8.02
C GLY A 342 17.86 -24.17 9.44
N ALA A 343 18.80 -24.11 10.40
CA ALA A 343 18.52 -24.33 11.81
C ALA A 343 17.96 -23.09 12.54
N GLY A 344 17.85 -21.95 11.85
CA GLY A 344 17.43 -20.67 12.41
C GLY A 344 18.44 -20.04 13.38
N PHE A 345 18.08 -18.87 13.92
CA PHE A 345 18.84 -18.21 14.97
C PHE A 345 19.02 -19.16 16.17
N GLY A 346 20.26 -19.27 16.68
CA GLY A 346 20.59 -20.17 17.80
C GLY A 346 20.59 -21.67 17.48
N GLY A 347 20.34 -22.09 16.23
CA GLY A 347 20.45 -23.49 15.81
C GLY A 347 19.34 -24.42 16.33
N VAL A 348 18.22 -23.87 16.80
CA VAL A 348 17.15 -24.62 17.48
C VAL A 348 16.35 -25.54 16.55
N ASN A 349 16.19 -25.19 15.26
CA ASN A 349 15.34 -25.91 14.31
C ASN A 349 16.08 -27.06 13.59
N ARG A 350 16.56 -28.05 14.37
CA ARG A 350 17.38 -29.17 13.87
C ARG A 350 16.66 -30.07 12.85
N GLU A 351 15.33 -30.14 12.89
CA GLU A 351 14.51 -30.90 11.93
C GLU A 351 14.42 -30.20 10.57
N ARG A 352 14.21 -28.88 10.57
CA ARG A 352 14.20 -28.04 9.36
C ARG A 352 15.55 -28.11 8.65
N ALA A 353 16.64 -27.95 9.40
CA ALA A 353 18.01 -28.11 8.90
C ALA A 353 18.29 -29.49 8.28
N ARG A 354 17.59 -30.55 8.73
CA ARG A 354 17.67 -31.89 8.12
C ARG A 354 16.80 -32.04 6.88
N LYS A 355 15.63 -31.39 6.82
CA LYS A 355 14.74 -31.41 5.65
C LYS A 355 15.40 -30.75 4.43
N TYR A 356 16.10 -29.63 4.63
CA TYR A 356 16.68 -28.82 3.56
C TYR A 356 18.22 -28.91 3.49
N ILE A 357 18.80 -30.09 3.76
CA ILE A 357 20.24 -30.30 3.58
C ILE A 357 20.57 -30.08 2.09
N PRO A 358 21.45 -29.12 1.74
CA PRO A 358 21.87 -28.94 0.36
C PRO A 358 22.68 -30.18 -0.06
N THR A 359 22.16 -30.91 -1.05
CA THR A 359 22.84 -32.06 -1.64
C THR A 359 23.38 -31.68 -3.01
N VAL A 360 24.68 -31.83 -3.19
CA VAL A 360 25.32 -31.66 -4.50
C VAL A 360 25.21 -33.00 -5.24
N PRO A 361 24.59 -33.07 -6.44
CA PRO A 361 24.53 -34.32 -7.20
C PRO A 361 25.93 -34.82 -7.52
N THR A 362 26.13 -36.14 -7.50
CA THR A 362 27.46 -36.78 -7.65
C THR A 362 28.17 -36.41 -8.96
N GLU A 363 27.43 -36.14 -10.03
CA GLU A 363 27.98 -35.64 -11.30
C GLU A 363 28.69 -34.28 -11.21
N PHE A 364 28.34 -33.46 -10.22
CA PHE A 364 29.02 -32.18 -9.94
C PHE A 364 30.19 -32.36 -8.98
N LEU A 365 30.09 -33.25 -7.97
CA LEU A 365 31.21 -33.58 -7.08
C LEU A 365 32.45 -34.01 -7.86
N ASN A 366 32.28 -34.92 -8.84
CA ASN A 366 33.33 -35.40 -9.74
C ASN A 366 34.01 -34.31 -10.63
N LYS A 367 33.49 -33.07 -10.63
CA LYS A 367 34.09 -31.92 -11.31
C LYS A 367 34.91 -31.03 -10.37
N PHE A 368 34.60 -31.02 -9.08
CA PHE A 368 35.38 -30.31 -8.06
C PHE A 368 36.70 -31.03 -7.76
N ASP A 369 36.71 -32.37 -7.75
CA ASP A 369 37.90 -33.18 -7.48
C ASP A 369 38.98 -33.13 -8.60
N ARG A 370 38.71 -32.45 -9.73
CA ARG A 370 39.68 -32.29 -10.83
C ARG A 370 40.63 -31.10 -10.63
N GLY A 371 40.82 -30.67 -9.38
CA GLY A 371 41.62 -29.51 -8.99
C GLY A 371 43.07 -29.81 -8.59
N GLU A 372 43.47 -31.08 -8.49
CA GLU A 372 44.84 -31.47 -8.14
C GLU A 372 45.45 -32.36 -9.23
N SER A 373 46.47 -31.84 -9.93
CA SER A 373 47.34 -32.54 -10.88
C SER A 373 48.66 -31.77 -11.02
#